data_AF-A0A3B6EFR5-F1
#
_entry.id   AF-A0A3B6EFR5-F1
#
_cell.length_a   1.000
_cell.length_b   1.000
_cell.length_c   1.000
_cell.angle_alpha   90.00
_cell.angle_beta   90.00
_cell.angle_gamma   90.00
#
_symmetry.space_group_name_H-M   'P 1'
#
loop_
_entity.id
_entity.type
_entity.pdbx_description
1 polymer ?
#
loop_
_entity_poly.entity_id
_entity_poly.type
_entity_poly.pdbx_seq_one_letter_code
_entity_poly.pdbx_strand_id
1 'polypeptide(L)'
;MEGEERRLAASLTARYSEWVLEELDELRGSFLLTDPAMPGHPIVYASRGLAALTGYPRRELLGRNARLFQGAATDRAAVSGVREAVRAQRAHQVAILNYRRDGSPHWVLLHLAPVFHAADGRVLHFLAVQVPIAPASSPRRHPGRPPAFAACREEARGEEELPCASHVGEVFVDIDKRGLEAEEPRIASGCDKEMALSTANSIFSTLNRYSKLTGLVVCERRCDSVGIPALSSSLNLSLGRIKQSFVLTDRHLPDMPIVYASDAFLSLTGYSREEILGCNCRFLNGPGTSAEVLEEINRHICREEACTVHLLNYRKDGSTFRDLLHVSPIRNSSGKVAFHVWVHLDESAKHDFSGLTPEVWQLGAVGAVRVAVRSLSASVCLSKKMEPVM
;
A
#
# COMPACT_ATOMS: atom_id res chain seq x y z
N MET A 1 7.80 0.09 22.00
CA MET A 1 8.50 0.57 20.80
C MET A 1 9.19 -0.59 20.09
N GLU A 2 10.04 -1.37 20.77
CA GLU A 2 10.74 -2.55 20.19
C GLU A 2 9.82 -3.59 19.55
N GLY A 3 8.64 -3.87 20.14
CA GLY A 3 7.70 -4.84 19.57
C GLY A 3 7.06 -4.42 18.24
N GLU A 4 6.92 -3.11 17.99
CA GLU A 4 6.33 -2.59 16.76
C GLU A 4 7.35 -2.56 15.62
N GLU A 5 8.59 -2.13 15.90
CA GLU A 5 9.70 -2.22 14.95
C GLU A 5 9.98 -3.67 14.54
N ARG A 6 9.94 -4.61 15.49
CA ARG A 6 10.09 -6.04 15.19
C ARG A 6 8.97 -6.57 14.29
N ARG A 7 7.73 -6.09 14.48
CA ARG A 7 6.59 -6.45 13.61
C ARG A 7 6.73 -5.89 12.20
N LEU A 8 7.21 -4.65 12.06
CA LEU A 8 7.45 -4.01 10.76
C LEU A 8 8.60 -4.68 10.01
N ALA A 9 9.70 -5.01 10.70
CA ALA A 9 10.80 -5.78 10.13
C ALA A 9 10.33 -7.18 9.71
N ALA A 10 9.53 -7.85 10.57
CA ALA A 10 8.95 -9.16 10.26
C ALA A 10 8.03 -9.14 9.03
N SER A 11 7.35 -8.02 8.73
CA SER A 11 6.58 -7.90 7.49
C SER A 11 7.47 -8.08 6.25
N LEU A 12 8.69 -7.55 6.27
CA LEU A 12 9.67 -7.75 5.20
C LEU A 12 10.34 -9.13 5.27
N THR A 13 10.88 -9.50 6.44
CA THR A 13 11.69 -10.72 6.57
C THR A 13 10.86 -12.01 6.56
N ALA A 14 9.53 -11.93 6.67
CA ALA A 14 8.64 -13.05 6.37
C ALA A 14 8.54 -13.34 4.85
N ARG A 15 8.92 -12.38 3.99
CA ARG A 15 8.78 -12.48 2.52
C ARG A 15 10.13 -12.64 1.84
N TYR A 16 11.16 -12.03 2.40
CA TYR A 16 12.54 -12.07 1.92
C TYR A 16 13.42 -12.64 3.03
N SER A 17 14.55 -13.27 2.71
CA SER A 17 15.44 -13.74 3.79
C SER A 17 15.93 -12.58 4.66
N GLU A 18 16.36 -12.87 5.90
CA GLU A 18 16.77 -11.85 6.87
C GLU A 18 17.89 -10.92 6.35
N TRP A 19 18.73 -11.42 5.45
CA TRP A 19 19.82 -10.70 4.78
C TRP A 19 19.36 -9.56 3.86
N VAL A 20 18.08 -9.52 3.48
CA VAL A 20 17.56 -8.47 2.59
C VAL A 20 17.77 -7.08 3.17
N LEU A 21 17.69 -6.93 4.50
CA LEU A 21 17.77 -5.62 5.16
C LEU A 21 19.18 -5.04 5.06
N GLU A 22 20.20 -5.89 5.24
CA GLU A 22 21.60 -5.50 5.11
C GLU A 22 21.91 -5.05 3.68
N GLU A 23 21.41 -5.79 2.70
CA GLU A 23 21.68 -5.50 1.28
C GLU A 23 20.95 -4.26 0.79
N LEU A 24 19.71 -4.03 1.26
CA LEU A 24 19.01 -2.78 0.99
C LEU A 24 19.72 -1.59 1.65
N ASP A 25 20.35 -1.77 2.81
CA ASP A 25 21.11 -0.72 3.52
C ASP A 25 22.38 -0.29 2.78
N GLU A 26 22.97 -1.17 1.96
CA GLU A 26 24.12 -0.88 1.11
C GLU A 26 23.75 -0.18 -0.22
N LEU A 27 22.47 -0.24 -0.62
CA LEU A 27 22.01 0.44 -1.83
C LEU A 27 22.05 1.95 -1.67
N ARG A 28 22.64 2.62 -2.66
CA ARG A 28 22.60 4.08 -2.78
C ARG A 28 21.24 4.52 -3.27
N GLY A 29 20.75 5.64 -2.73
CA GLY A 29 19.51 6.27 -3.15
C GLY A 29 18.52 6.48 -2.01
N SER A 30 17.53 7.33 -2.29
CA SER A 30 16.45 7.64 -1.35
C SER A 30 15.22 6.82 -1.74
N PHE A 31 14.88 5.82 -0.93
CA PHE A 31 13.75 4.95 -1.20
C PHE A 31 13.14 4.37 0.08
N LEU A 32 11.92 3.87 -0.05
CA LEU A 32 11.19 3.17 1.00
C LEU A 32 10.38 2.01 0.43
N LEU A 33 10.04 1.06 1.29
CA LEU A 33 9.04 0.02 1.04
C LEU A 33 7.88 0.21 2.01
N THR A 34 6.67 0.07 1.50
CA THR A 34 5.44 0.04 2.30
C THR A 34 4.75 -1.31 2.19
N ASP A 35 4.02 -1.72 3.22
CA ASP A 35 3.21 -2.94 3.22
C ASP A 35 1.71 -2.59 3.13
N PRO A 36 1.03 -2.84 2.00
CA PRO A 36 -0.41 -2.59 1.87
C PRO A 36 -1.28 -3.63 2.59
N ALA A 37 -0.77 -4.76 3.06
CA ALA A 37 -1.54 -5.67 3.91
C ALA A 37 -1.63 -5.15 5.36
N MET A 38 -0.68 -4.32 5.79
CA MET A 38 -0.69 -3.74 7.13
C MET A 38 -1.68 -2.56 7.26
N PRO A 39 -2.42 -2.44 8.38
CA PRO A 39 -3.32 -1.32 8.64
C PRO A 39 -2.61 0.03 8.49
N GLY A 40 -3.18 0.93 7.70
CA GLY A 40 -2.61 2.26 7.46
C GLY A 40 -1.59 2.33 6.32
N HIS A 41 -1.26 1.20 5.68
CA HIS A 41 -0.25 1.11 4.62
C HIS A 41 1.08 1.77 5.06
N PRO A 42 1.70 1.27 6.15
CA PRO A 42 2.88 1.87 6.75
C PRO A 42 4.14 1.64 5.93
N ILE A 43 5.13 2.49 6.15
CA ILE A 43 6.53 2.29 5.77
C ILE A 43 7.10 1.17 6.65
N VAL A 44 7.57 0.11 6.00
CA VAL A 44 8.19 -1.06 6.65
C VAL A 44 9.71 -1.08 6.45
N TYR A 45 10.21 -0.31 5.49
CA TYR A 45 11.64 -0.06 5.30
C TYR A 45 11.87 1.36 4.78
N ALA A 46 12.91 2.02 5.28
CA ALA A 46 13.39 3.31 4.80
C ALA A 46 14.92 3.26 4.65
N SER A 47 15.43 3.67 3.48
CA SER A 47 16.86 3.68 3.20
C SER A 47 17.59 4.78 3.98
N ARG A 48 18.91 4.64 4.15
CA ARG A 48 19.76 5.69 4.72
C ARG A 48 19.70 6.97 3.88
N GLY A 49 19.65 6.86 2.56
CA GLY A 49 19.50 8.00 1.66
C GLY A 49 18.17 8.73 1.83
N LEU A 50 17.08 8.03 2.15
CA LEU A 50 15.79 8.67 2.44
C LEU A 50 15.82 9.44 3.76
N ALA A 51 16.43 8.87 4.80
CA ALA A 51 16.62 9.56 6.08
C ALA A 51 17.44 10.85 5.90
N ALA A 52 18.53 10.78 5.14
CA ALA A 52 19.35 11.94 4.81
C ALA A 52 18.60 12.99 3.96
N LEU A 53 17.80 12.55 2.98
CA LEU A 53 16.99 13.44 2.15
C LEU A 53 15.92 14.15 2.98
N THR A 54 15.21 13.43 3.82
CA THR A 54 14.01 13.97 4.48
C THR A 54 14.31 14.60 5.84
N GLY A 55 15.49 14.35 6.41
CA GLY A 55 15.86 14.78 7.76
C GLY A 55 15.19 13.97 8.88
N TYR A 56 14.36 12.97 8.54
CA TYR A 56 13.76 12.08 9.53
C TYR A 56 14.70 10.92 9.85
N PRO A 57 14.95 10.62 11.14
CA PRO A 57 15.64 9.39 11.50
C PRO A 57 14.77 8.19 11.12
N ARG A 58 15.39 7.07 10.71
CA ARG A 58 14.66 5.87 10.22
C ARG A 58 13.57 5.41 11.18
N ARG A 59 13.83 5.43 12.49
CA ARG A 59 12.85 5.09 13.55
C ARG A 59 11.58 5.94 13.52
N GLU A 60 11.65 7.20 13.09
CA GLU A 60 10.48 8.08 12.96
C GLU A 60 9.74 7.86 11.63
N LEU A 61 10.37 7.21 10.64
CA LEU A 61 9.74 6.86 9.36
C LEU A 61 8.98 5.54 9.44
N LEU A 62 9.56 4.53 10.10
CA LEU A 62 8.97 3.20 10.23
C LEU A 62 7.58 3.27 10.91
N GLY A 63 6.62 2.51 10.39
CA GLY A 63 5.24 2.46 10.89
C GLY A 63 4.35 3.62 10.44
N ARG A 64 4.93 4.71 9.91
CA ARG A 64 4.17 5.86 9.42
C ARG A 64 3.70 5.63 7.99
N ASN A 65 2.61 6.28 7.59
CA ASN A 65 2.23 6.35 6.19
C ASN A 65 3.06 7.40 5.45
N ALA A 66 3.49 7.13 4.21
CA ALA A 66 4.32 8.03 3.40
C ALA A 66 3.71 9.42 3.12
N ARG A 67 2.42 9.64 3.42
CA ARG A 67 1.83 10.98 3.46
C ARG A 67 2.50 11.93 4.44
N LEU A 68 3.34 11.43 5.35
CA LEU A 68 4.09 12.23 6.33
C LEU A 68 4.95 13.33 5.68
N PHE A 69 5.36 13.14 4.42
CA PHE A 69 6.18 14.10 3.68
C PHE A 69 5.34 15.21 3.02
N GLN A 70 4.01 15.13 3.04
CA GLN A 70 3.12 16.10 2.39
C GLN A 70 2.85 17.27 3.33
N GLY A 71 2.63 18.46 2.78
CA GLY A 71 2.30 19.66 3.53
C GLY A 71 1.31 20.56 2.81
N ALA A 72 1.17 21.80 3.28
CA ALA A 72 0.09 22.69 2.86
C ALA A 72 0.09 23.02 1.35
N ALA A 73 1.28 23.15 0.74
CA ALA A 73 1.42 23.46 -0.68
C ALA A 73 1.64 22.20 -1.56
N THR A 74 1.57 20.99 -0.99
CA THR A 74 1.63 19.77 -1.81
C THR A 74 0.39 19.69 -2.70
N ASP A 75 0.61 19.60 -4.02
CA ASP A 75 -0.47 19.53 -5.00
C ASP A 75 -1.39 18.31 -4.77
N ARG A 76 -2.68 18.59 -4.66
CA ARG A 76 -3.73 17.58 -4.46
C ARG A 76 -3.91 16.68 -5.69
N ALA A 77 -3.67 17.20 -6.90
CA ALA A 77 -3.77 16.40 -8.12
C ALA A 77 -2.65 15.35 -8.17
N ALA A 78 -1.40 15.74 -7.89
CA ALA A 78 -0.28 14.81 -7.72
C ALA A 78 -0.58 13.74 -6.66
N VAL A 79 -1.10 14.13 -5.49
CA VAL A 79 -1.50 13.18 -4.42
C VAL A 79 -2.62 12.23 -4.88
N SER A 80 -3.60 12.73 -5.63
CA SER A 80 -4.68 11.90 -6.19
C SER A 80 -4.12 10.87 -7.17
N GLY A 81 -3.22 11.29 -8.06
CA GLY A 81 -2.56 10.39 -9.02
C GLY A 81 -1.79 9.25 -8.34
N VAL A 82 -1.05 9.54 -7.27
CA VAL A 82 -0.40 8.53 -6.43
C VAL A 82 -1.43 7.57 -5.81
N ARG A 83 -2.51 8.11 -5.26
CA ARG A 83 -3.56 7.30 -4.63
C ARG A 83 -4.26 6.38 -5.63
N GLU A 84 -4.54 6.88 -6.83
CA GLU A 84 -5.09 6.10 -7.93
C GLU A 84 -4.13 5.01 -8.40
N ALA A 85 -2.83 5.31 -8.50
CA ALA A 85 -1.83 4.32 -8.85
C ALA A 85 -1.74 3.18 -7.82
N VAL A 86 -1.80 3.50 -6.52
CA VAL A 86 -1.87 2.50 -5.45
C VAL A 86 -3.14 1.65 -5.57
N ARG A 87 -4.30 2.28 -5.83
CA ARG A 87 -5.56 1.54 -5.99
C ARG A 87 -5.55 0.62 -7.21
N ALA A 88 -5.01 1.12 -8.32
CA ALA A 88 -4.90 0.42 -9.60
C ALA A 88 -3.71 -0.55 -9.67
N GLN A 89 -2.86 -0.62 -8.63
CA GLN A 89 -1.67 -1.48 -8.60
C GLN A 89 -0.78 -1.28 -9.81
N ARG A 90 -0.47 -0.02 -10.14
CA ARG A 90 0.37 0.31 -11.30
C ARG A 90 1.53 1.21 -10.90
N ALA A 91 2.59 1.16 -11.68
CA ALA A 91 3.67 2.12 -11.55
C ALA A 91 3.17 3.55 -11.86
N HIS A 92 3.74 4.52 -11.17
CA HIS A 92 3.43 5.93 -11.37
C HIS A 92 4.63 6.79 -11.04
N GLN A 93 4.90 7.77 -11.90
CA GLN A 93 5.95 8.76 -11.71
C GLN A 93 5.32 10.14 -11.67
N VAL A 94 5.68 10.94 -10.66
CA VAL A 94 5.13 12.27 -10.47
C VAL A 94 6.14 13.17 -9.76
N ALA A 95 6.25 14.43 -10.20
CA ALA A 95 6.96 15.45 -9.43
C ALA A 95 6.04 15.94 -8.31
N ILE A 96 6.49 15.91 -7.06
CA ILE A 96 5.69 16.26 -5.90
C ILE A 96 6.51 17.10 -4.92
N LEU A 97 5.87 18.13 -4.36
CA LEU A 97 6.44 18.95 -3.30
C LEU A 97 6.30 18.22 -1.97
N ASN A 98 7.44 17.86 -1.38
CA ASN A 98 7.53 17.23 -0.07
C ASN A 98 8.17 18.20 0.94
N TYR A 99 7.98 17.91 2.23
CA TYR A 99 8.48 18.67 3.35
C TYR A 99 9.43 17.80 4.16
N ARG A 100 10.58 18.37 4.52
CA ARG A 100 11.55 17.73 5.42
C ARG A 100 11.07 17.85 6.86
N ARG A 101 11.76 17.17 7.79
CA ARG A 101 11.46 17.19 9.22
C ARG A 101 11.47 18.60 9.83
N ASP A 102 12.30 19.50 9.31
CA ASP A 102 12.38 20.90 9.73
C ASP A 102 11.30 21.80 9.10
N GLY A 103 10.42 21.24 8.26
CA GLY A 103 9.38 21.97 7.55
C GLY A 103 9.84 22.62 6.25
N SER A 104 11.11 22.46 5.84
CA SER A 104 11.58 23.01 4.55
C SER A 104 10.97 22.25 3.36
N PRO A 105 10.43 22.96 2.35
CA PRO A 105 9.91 22.34 1.15
C PRO A 105 11.05 21.86 0.23
N HIS A 106 10.82 20.78 -0.49
CA HIS A 106 11.71 20.31 -1.57
C HIS A 106 10.93 19.49 -2.59
N TRP A 107 11.29 19.68 -3.86
CA TRP A 107 10.72 18.89 -4.95
C TRP A 107 11.42 17.55 -5.10
N VAL A 108 10.63 16.51 -5.28
CA VAL A 108 11.12 15.18 -5.63
C VAL A 108 10.36 14.62 -6.82
N LEU A 109 11.06 13.92 -7.70
CA LEU A 109 10.46 12.94 -8.57
C LEU A 109 10.21 11.67 -7.75
N LEU A 110 8.94 11.38 -7.51
CA LEU A 110 8.50 10.13 -6.90
C LEU A 110 8.29 9.09 -8.01
N HIS A 111 9.03 7.99 -7.96
CA HIS A 111 8.72 6.78 -8.72
C HIS A 111 8.15 5.72 -7.77
N LEU A 112 6.85 5.46 -7.91
CA LEU A 112 6.12 4.44 -7.18
C LEU A 112 5.95 3.20 -8.07
N ALA A 113 6.27 2.01 -7.57
CA ALA A 113 6.06 0.75 -8.25
C ALA A 113 5.53 -0.33 -7.28
N PRO A 114 4.49 -1.09 -7.65
CA PRO A 114 4.09 -2.28 -6.89
C PRO A 114 5.12 -3.41 -7.03
N VAL A 115 5.30 -4.19 -5.97
CA VAL A 115 6.06 -5.45 -5.96
C VAL A 115 5.05 -6.56 -5.75
N PHE A 116 4.90 -7.43 -6.75
CA PHE A 116 3.92 -8.51 -6.73
C PHE A 116 4.56 -9.83 -6.29
N HIS A 117 3.76 -10.68 -5.67
CA HIS A 117 4.07 -12.09 -5.54
C HIS A 117 3.85 -12.78 -6.88
N ALA A 118 4.86 -13.53 -7.33
CA ALA A 118 4.90 -14.10 -8.67
C ALA A 118 3.87 -15.21 -8.88
N ALA A 119 3.45 -15.91 -7.82
CA ALA A 119 2.49 -17.00 -7.96
C ALA A 119 1.04 -16.50 -8.06
N ASP A 120 0.60 -15.64 -7.13
CA ASP A 120 -0.81 -15.25 -6.99
C ASP A 120 -1.12 -13.82 -7.50
N GLY A 121 -0.12 -13.07 -7.97
CA GLY A 121 -0.29 -11.71 -8.46
C GLY A 121 -0.72 -10.69 -7.40
N ARG A 122 -0.64 -11.03 -6.12
CA ARG A 122 -0.94 -10.11 -5.00
C ARG A 122 0.18 -9.09 -4.84
N VAL A 123 -0.14 -7.84 -4.54
CA VAL A 123 0.88 -6.85 -4.16
C VAL A 123 1.36 -7.14 -2.74
N LEU A 124 2.67 -7.41 -2.62
CA LEU A 124 3.34 -7.60 -1.33
C LEU A 124 3.80 -6.28 -0.74
N HIS A 125 4.40 -5.42 -1.58
CA HIS A 125 4.91 -4.12 -1.15
C HIS A 125 4.70 -3.08 -2.24
N PHE A 126 4.78 -1.81 -1.87
CA PHE A 126 5.07 -0.74 -2.83
C PHE A 126 6.48 -0.21 -2.58
N LEU A 127 7.26 -0.12 -3.66
CA LEU A 127 8.53 0.56 -3.71
C LEU A 127 8.30 2.02 -4.10
N ALA A 128 8.84 2.95 -3.33
CA ALA A 128 8.86 4.35 -3.66
C ALA A 128 10.30 4.88 -3.65
N VAL A 129 10.79 5.29 -4.81
CA VAL A 129 12.08 5.99 -4.98
C VAL A 129 11.83 7.48 -5.08
N GLN A 130 12.62 8.29 -4.37
CA GLN A 130 12.54 9.76 -4.40
C GLN A 130 13.86 10.35 -4.91
N VAL A 131 13.80 11.01 -6.07
CA VAL A 131 14.95 11.72 -6.65
C VAL A 131 14.73 13.23 -6.49
N PRO A 132 15.59 13.96 -5.76
CA PRO A 132 15.44 15.41 -5.61
C PRO A 132 15.52 16.14 -6.95
N ILE A 133 14.60 17.08 -7.20
CA ILE A 133 14.58 17.91 -8.41
C ILE A 133 15.26 19.23 -8.08
N ALA A 134 16.45 19.44 -8.65
CA ALA A 134 17.23 20.66 -8.45
C ALA A 134 16.50 21.90 -8.99
N PRO A 135 16.69 23.09 -8.38
CA PRO A 135 16.26 24.34 -8.97
C PRO A 135 16.97 24.58 -10.32
N ALA A 136 16.27 25.21 -11.27
CA ALA A 136 16.76 25.45 -12.62
C ALA A 136 18.09 26.25 -12.69
N SER A 137 18.45 26.99 -11.64
CA SER A 137 19.66 27.81 -11.54
C SER A 137 20.88 27.10 -10.93
N SER A 138 20.82 25.80 -10.68
CA SER A 138 21.94 25.05 -10.07
C SER A 138 22.87 24.49 -11.15
N PRO A 139 24.10 25.01 -11.36
CA PRO A 139 25.03 24.37 -12.30
C PRO A 139 25.39 22.98 -11.78
N ARG A 140 25.02 21.93 -12.53
CA ARG A 140 25.42 20.56 -12.23
C ARG A 140 26.95 20.46 -12.32
N ARG A 141 27.64 20.26 -11.19
CA ARG A 141 29.06 19.88 -11.18
C ARG A 141 29.19 18.51 -11.83
N HIS A 142 29.74 18.46 -13.04
CA HIS A 142 30.17 17.20 -13.66
C HIS A 142 31.33 16.61 -12.86
N PRO A 143 31.32 15.31 -12.52
CA PRO A 143 32.45 14.66 -11.87
C PRO A 143 33.49 14.35 -12.96
N GLY A 144 34.41 15.29 -13.21
CA GLY A 144 35.43 15.06 -14.25
C GLY A 144 36.48 16.13 -14.49
N ARG A 145 36.56 17.22 -13.70
CA ARG A 145 37.67 18.18 -13.82
C ARG A 145 38.14 18.64 -12.45
N PRO A 146 39.45 18.56 -12.14
CA PRO A 146 39.99 19.13 -10.91
C PRO A 146 39.89 20.67 -10.98
N PRO A 147 39.71 21.35 -9.84
CA PRO A 147 39.57 22.79 -9.83
C PRO A 147 40.89 23.45 -10.22
N ALA A 148 40.83 24.40 -11.16
CA ALA A 148 41.90 25.36 -11.36
C ALA A 148 42.01 26.21 -10.08
N PHE A 149 43.21 26.24 -9.51
CA PHE A 149 43.57 27.08 -8.38
C PHE A 149 43.20 28.54 -8.67
N ALA A 150 42.23 29.09 -7.95
CA ALA A 150 42.03 30.53 -7.86
C ALA A 150 43.04 31.06 -6.83
N ALA A 151 44.08 31.70 -7.33
CA ALA A 151 45.06 32.39 -6.52
C ALA A 151 44.40 33.55 -5.75
N CYS A 152 44.60 33.56 -4.44
CA CYS A 152 44.31 34.69 -3.57
C CYS A 152 45.08 35.94 -4.03
N ARG A 153 44.41 37.09 -4.07
CA ARG A 153 45.07 38.38 -3.95
C ARG A 153 44.28 39.24 -2.95
N GLU A 154 44.93 39.50 -1.83
CA GLU A 154 44.45 40.29 -0.70
C GLU A 154 44.81 41.78 -0.85
N GLU A 155 43.97 42.60 -0.21
CA GLU A 155 44.22 43.93 0.37
C GLU A 155 44.53 45.13 -0.53
N ALA A 156 43.67 46.16 -0.47
CA ALA A 156 44.00 47.40 0.25
C ALA A 156 42.77 48.31 0.45
N ARG A 157 42.62 48.80 1.67
CA ARG A 157 41.61 49.73 2.19
C ARG A 157 41.90 51.18 1.76
N GLY A 158 40.87 52.02 1.75
CA GLY A 158 40.96 53.48 1.70
C GLY A 158 39.66 54.11 2.21
N GLU A 159 39.78 54.89 3.28
CA GLU A 159 38.76 55.55 4.09
C GLU A 159 38.10 56.75 3.38
N GLU A 160 36.85 57.09 3.74
CA GLU A 160 36.44 58.48 3.99
C GLU A 160 35.08 58.54 4.73
N GLU A 161 34.95 59.52 5.62
CA GLU A 161 34.00 59.66 6.73
C GLU A 161 32.92 60.77 6.48
N LEU A 162 31.71 60.53 7.02
CA LEU A 162 30.77 61.48 7.69
C LEU A 162 29.96 62.54 6.85
N PRO A 163 28.93 63.23 7.42
CA PRO A 163 27.66 62.75 8.01
C PRO A 163 26.40 63.64 7.69
N CYS A 164 25.17 63.18 8.02
CA CYS A 164 24.13 63.92 8.80
C CYS A 164 22.65 63.52 8.55
N ALA A 165 22.06 62.95 9.61
CA ALA A 165 20.82 63.30 10.32
C ALA A 165 19.44 63.56 9.63
N SER A 166 18.48 62.77 10.14
CA SER A 166 17.08 63.06 10.49
C SER A 166 16.02 63.08 9.38
N HIS A 167 15.02 62.18 9.49
CA HIS A 167 13.65 62.55 9.83
C HIS A 167 12.84 61.32 10.27
N VAL A 168 12.04 61.54 11.31
CA VAL A 168 11.13 60.62 11.99
C VAL A 168 9.95 60.28 11.07
N GLY A 169 9.56 59.01 11.05
CA GLY A 169 8.37 58.54 10.36
C GLY A 169 8.12 57.07 10.68
N GLU A 170 7.58 56.81 11.86
CA GLU A 170 6.96 55.53 12.19
C GLU A 170 5.86 55.22 11.16
N VAL A 171 6.16 54.28 10.27
CA VAL A 171 5.13 53.56 9.53
C VAL A 171 5.12 52.16 10.11
N PHE A 172 4.05 51.86 10.86
CA PHE A 172 3.63 50.51 11.18
C PHE A 172 3.60 49.70 9.87
N VAL A 173 4.63 48.89 9.64
CA VAL A 173 4.57 47.85 8.61
C VAL A 173 3.91 46.66 9.26
N ASP A 174 2.63 46.50 8.89
CA ASP A 174 1.80 45.34 9.15
C ASP A 174 2.63 44.05 9.07
N ILE A 175 2.78 43.36 10.21
CA ILE A 175 3.27 41.99 10.25
C ILE A 175 2.11 41.12 9.77
N ASP A 176 1.82 41.17 8.48
CA ASP A 176 1.01 40.16 7.84
C ASP A 176 1.22 40.18 6.34
N LYS A 177 1.31 38.98 5.75
CA LYS A 177 1.64 38.67 4.34
C LYS A 177 3.13 38.56 4.01
N ARG A 178 3.88 37.72 4.76
CA ARG A 178 4.75 36.78 4.04
C ARG A 178 3.84 35.76 3.37
N GLY A 179 3.36 36.11 2.18
CA GLY A 179 2.64 35.19 1.32
C GLY A 179 3.48 33.93 1.20
N LEU A 180 2.85 32.77 1.42
CA LEU A 180 3.38 31.51 0.93
C LEU A 180 3.51 31.66 -0.59
N GLU A 181 4.68 32.10 -1.06
CA GLU A 181 5.06 31.90 -2.45
C GLU A 181 5.04 30.39 -2.64
N ALA A 182 3.97 29.90 -3.27
CA ALA A 182 3.86 28.51 -3.62
C ALA A 182 5.04 28.20 -4.54
N GLU A 183 6.01 27.43 -4.07
CA GLU A 183 7.13 26.97 -4.88
C GLU A 183 6.58 26.46 -6.22
N GLU A 184 7.04 27.07 -7.32
CA GLU A 184 6.51 26.75 -8.65
C GLU A 184 6.69 25.25 -8.96
N PRO A 185 5.71 24.62 -9.65
CA PRO A 185 5.81 23.25 -10.09
C PRO A 185 7.12 22.97 -10.84
N ARG A 186 7.93 22.03 -10.32
CA ARG A 186 9.18 21.63 -10.98
C ARG A 186 9.00 20.41 -11.86
N ILE A 187 9.63 20.44 -13.03
CA ILE A 187 9.64 19.34 -13.99
C ILE A 187 10.93 18.54 -13.79
N ALA A 188 10.78 17.22 -13.60
CA ALA A 188 11.91 16.32 -13.54
C ALA A 188 12.56 16.13 -14.92
N SER A 189 13.88 16.23 -14.97
CA SER A 189 14.66 16.00 -16.20
C SER A 189 14.66 14.52 -16.60
N GLY A 190 15.04 14.22 -17.85
CA GLY A 190 15.21 12.83 -18.30
C GLY A 190 16.22 12.04 -17.45
N CYS A 191 17.29 12.69 -17.01
CA CYS A 191 18.29 12.12 -16.12
C CYS A 191 17.70 11.77 -14.74
N ASP A 192 16.81 12.61 -14.20
CA ASP A 192 16.17 12.33 -12.91
C ASP A 192 15.23 11.11 -13.02
N LYS A 193 14.51 10.98 -14.14
CA LYS A 193 13.65 9.82 -14.45
C LYS A 193 14.45 8.54 -14.62
N GLU A 194 15.58 8.61 -15.33
CA GLU A 194 16.48 7.48 -15.53
C GLU A 194 17.12 7.03 -14.22
N MET A 195 17.56 7.98 -13.38
CA MET A 195 18.09 7.69 -12.04
C MET A 195 17.04 7.00 -11.17
N ALA A 196 15.80 7.48 -11.19
CA ALA A 196 14.71 6.87 -10.43
C ALA A 196 14.44 5.42 -10.87
N LEU A 197 14.40 5.16 -12.18
CA LEU A 197 14.18 3.82 -12.73
C LEU A 197 15.37 2.89 -12.47
N SER A 198 16.61 3.34 -12.67
CA SER A 198 17.81 2.55 -12.40
C SER A 198 17.92 2.15 -10.92
N THR A 199 17.58 3.09 -10.02
CA THR A 199 17.52 2.83 -8.58
C THR A 199 16.42 1.81 -8.27
N ALA A 200 15.23 1.97 -8.85
CA ALA A 200 14.13 1.02 -8.66
C ALA A 200 14.48 -0.39 -9.14
N ASN A 201 15.09 -0.53 -10.31
CA ASN A 201 15.52 -1.82 -10.88
C ASN A 201 16.58 -2.51 -10.01
N SER A 202 17.53 -1.75 -9.47
CA SER A 202 18.53 -2.28 -8.54
C SER A 202 17.88 -2.83 -7.27
N ILE A 203 16.94 -2.08 -6.67
CA ILE A 203 16.21 -2.50 -5.48
C ILE A 203 15.35 -3.74 -5.78
N PHE A 204 14.61 -3.71 -6.89
CA PHE A 204 13.79 -4.85 -7.30
C PHE A 204 14.63 -6.11 -7.52
N SER A 205 15.81 -5.97 -8.14
CA SER A 205 16.74 -7.08 -8.34
C SER A 205 17.18 -7.69 -7.00
N THR A 206 17.48 -6.86 -6.00
CA THR A 206 17.76 -7.31 -4.63
C THR A 206 16.58 -8.05 -4.01
N LEU A 207 15.37 -7.46 -4.06
CA LEU A 207 14.16 -8.09 -3.54
C LEU A 207 13.88 -9.45 -4.21
N ASN A 208 14.00 -9.52 -5.54
CA ASN A 208 13.81 -10.75 -6.30
C ASN A 208 14.84 -11.82 -5.88
N ARG A 209 16.12 -11.47 -5.78
CA ARG A 209 17.19 -12.38 -5.34
C ARG A 209 16.85 -13.01 -3.98
N TYR A 210 16.46 -12.20 -3.00
CA TYR A 210 16.16 -12.67 -1.64
C TYR A 210 14.79 -13.31 -1.46
N SER A 211 13.84 -13.02 -2.36
CA SER A 211 12.54 -13.70 -2.40
C SER A 211 12.63 -15.16 -2.84
N LYS A 212 13.63 -15.49 -3.68
CA LYS A 212 13.86 -16.88 -4.12
C LYS A 212 14.28 -17.80 -2.98
N LEU A 213 14.90 -17.26 -1.94
CA LEU A 213 15.36 -18.03 -0.78
C LEU A 213 14.21 -18.43 0.17
N THR A 214 13.08 -17.73 0.12
CA THR A 214 11.89 -18.01 0.94
C THR A 214 10.81 -18.75 0.15
N GLY A 215 11.00 -18.96 -1.16
CA GLY A 215 9.98 -19.51 -2.06
C GLY A 215 8.87 -18.53 -2.45
N LEU A 216 8.87 -17.30 -1.91
CA LEU A 216 7.87 -16.27 -2.15
C LEU A 216 8.33 -15.30 -3.25
N VAL A 217 8.66 -15.84 -4.42
CA VAL A 217 9.28 -15.10 -5.54
C VAL A 217 8.48 -13.85 -5.90
N VAL A 218 9.16 -12.74 -6.18
CA VAL A 218 8.51 -11.48 -6.58
C VAL A 218 8.69 -11.12 -8.05
N CYS A 219 7.74 -10.35 -8.60
CA CYS A 219 7.74 -9.82 -9.95
C CYS A 219 7.32 -8.33 -9.99
N GLU A 220 7.83 -7.57 -10.96
CA GLU A 220 7.45 -6.14 -11.16
C GLU A 220 6.08 -6.00 -11.84
N ARG A 221 5.75 -6.97 -12.69
CA ARG A 221 4.45 -7.03 -13.36
C ARG A 221 3.64 -8.11 -12.71
N ARG A 222 2.37 -7.81 -12.51
CA ARG A 222 1.41 -8.76 -12.01
C ARG A 222 1.41 -10.00 -12.91
N CYS A 223 1.71 -11.16 -12.32
CA CYS A 223 1.52 -12.44 -12.98
C CYS A 223 0.07 -12.87 -12.79
N ASP A 224 -0.63 -13.13 -13.89
CA ASP A 224 -1.96 -13.75 -13.88
C ASP A 224 -1.86 -15.30 -13.91
N SER A 225 -0.75 -15.84 -13.39
CA SER A 225 -0.35 -17.25 -13.55
C SER A 225 -1.23 -18.26 -12.81
N VAL A 226 -2.11 -17.78 -11.93
CA VAL A 226 -3.23 -18.56 -11.43
C VAL A 226 -4.45 -17.98 -12.11
N GLY A 227 -5.27 -18.81 -12.79
CA GLY A 227 -6.48 -18.41 -13.52
C GLY A 227 -7.60 -17.78 -12.66
N ILE A 228 -7.25 -17.25 -11.49
CA ILE A 228 -8.06 -16.49 -10.57
C ILE A 228 -7.59 -15.04 -10.67
N PRO A 229 -8.44 -14.10 -11.13
CA PRO A 229 -8.10 -12.69 -11.12
C PRO A 229 -7.83 -12.25 -9.69
N ALA A 230 -6.57 -11.91 -9.36
CA ALA A 230 -6.30 -11.43 -8.01
C ALA A 230 -7.14 -10.17 -7.68
N LEU A 231 -7.45 -9.96 -6.41
CA LEU A 231 -8.18 -8.76 -6.02
C LEU A 231 -7.26 -7.52 -6.13
N SER A 232 -7.83 -6.37 -6.49
CA SER A 232 -7.09 -5.10 -6.46
C SER A 232 -6.57 -4.80 -5.04
N SER A 233 -5.45 -4.09 -4.93
CA SER A 233 -4.88 -3.72 -3.62
C SER A 233 -5.84 -2.87 -2.82
N SER A 234 -6.61 -2.01 -3.48
CA SER A 234 -7.67 -1.23 -2.84
C SER A 234 -8.72 -2.12 -2.17
N LEU A 235 -9.13 -3.20 -2.83
CA LEU A 235 -10.05 -4.18 -2.27
C LEU A 235 -9.39 -4.88 -1.10
N ASN A 236 -8.21 -5.46 -1.31
CA ASN A 236 -7.46 -6.19 -0.27
C ASN A 236 -7.22 -5.34 0.99
N LEU A 237 -6.82 -4.08 0.81
CA LEU A 237 -6.66 -3.08 1.87
C LEU A 237 -7.96 -2.85 2.65
N SER A 238 -9.09 -2.79 1.95
CA SER A 238 -10.40 -2.53 2.56
C SER A 238 -10.89 -3.77 3.32
N LEU A 239 -10.75 -4.94 2.71
CA LEU A 239 -11.11 -6.22 3.31
C LEU A 239 -10.23 -6.55 4.53
N GLY A 240 -8.93 -6.25 4.48
CA GLY A 240 -8.00 -6.52 5.60
C GLY A 240 -8.27 -5.70 6.87
N ARG A 241 -9.17 -4.71 6.84
CA ARG A 241 -9.62 -3.99 8.03
C ARG A 241 -10.73 -4.72 8.79
N ILE A 242 -11.43 -5.64 8.13
CA ILE A 242 -12.53 -6.41 8.69
C ILE A 242 -11.93 -7.48 9.62
N LYS A 243 -12.43 -7.55 10.85
CA LYS A 243 -11.87 -8.43 11.90
C LYS A 243 -12.56 -9.78 12.01
N GLN A 244 -13.72 -9.92 11.40
CA GLN A 244 -14.49 -11.15 11.35
C GLN A 244 -13.80 -12.19 10.46
N SER A 245 -14.07 -13.48 10.72
CA SER A 245 -13.63 -14.58 9.87
C SER A 245 -14.53 -14.68 8.65
N PHE A 246 -13.98 -14.39 7.47
CA PHE A 246 -14.67 -14.56 6.21
C PHE A 246 -13.74 -14.91 5.04
N VAL A 247 -14.35 -15.47 3.99
CA VAL A 247 -13.76 -15.63 2.67
C VAL A 247 -14.67 -15.03 1.58
N LEU A 248 -14.07 -14.68 0.44
CA LEU A 248 -14.81 -14.36 -0.79
C LEU A 248 -14.58 -15.49 -1.80
N THR A 249 -15.66 -15.96 -2.42
CA THR A 249 -15.60 -16.89 -3.55
C THR A 249 -16.17 -16.28 -4.82
N ASP A 250 -15.63 -16.69 -5.97
CA ASP A 250 -16.10 -16.22 -7.28
C ASP A 250 -16.82 -17.34 -8.01
N ARG A 251 -18.14 -17.21 -8.17
CA ARG A 251 -18.99 -18.20 -8.84
C ARG A 251 -18.81 -18.23 -10.36
N HIS A 252 -18.20 -17.20 -10.95
CA HIS A 252 -17.92 -17.16 -12.38
C HIS A 252 -16.68 -17.96 -12.76
N LEU A 253 -15.89 -18.40 -11.77
CA LEU A 253 -14.75 -19.28 -11.96
C LEU A 253 -15.14 -20.75 -11.73
N PRO A 254 -14.47 -21.70 -12.43
CA PRO A 254 -14.70 -23.12 -12.23
C PRO A 254 -14.57 -23.51 -10.76
N ASP A 255 -15.53 -24.28 -10.26
CA ASP A 255 -15.57 -24.79 -8.89
C ASP A 255 -15.78 -23.75 -7.76
N MET A 256 -16.13 -22.51 -8.10
CA MET A 256 -16.39 -21.43 -7.14
C MET A 256 -15.27 -21.28 -6.08
N PRO A 257 -14.03 -21.01 -6.50
CA PRO A 257 -12.87 -21.02 -5.62
C PRO A 257 -12.85 -19.80 -4.70
N ILE A 258 -12.11 -19.93 -3.59
CA ILE A 258 -11.76 -18.81 -2.72
C ILE A 258 -10.81 -17.88 -3.46
N VAL A 259 -11.20 -16.61 -3.56
CA VAL A 259 -10.39 -15.52 -4.14
C VAL A 259 -9.84 -14.56 -3.09
N TYR A 260 -10.33 -14.65 -1.85
CA TYR A 260 -9.81 -13.93 -0.70
C TYR A 260 -10.12 -14.65 0.60
N ALA A 261 -9.16 -14.62 1.54
CA ALA A 261 -9.36 -15.09 2.90
C ALA A 261 -8.82 -14.07 3.91
N SER A 262 -9.68 -13.72 4.86
CA SER A 262 -9.34 -12.86 6.01
C SER A 262 -8.32 -13.55 6.93
N ASP A 263 -7.51 -12.76 7.65
CA ASP A 263 -6.57 -13.32 8.63
C ASP A 263 -7.29 -14.10 9.73
N ALA A 264 -8.47 -13.65 10.16
CA ALA A 264 -9.30 -14.35 11.14
C ALA A 264 -9.74 -15.73 10.65
N PHE A 265 -10.03 -15.90 9.35
CA PHE A 265 -10.34 -17.20 8.78
C PHE A 265 -9.13 -18.15 8.77
N LEU A 266 -7.94 -17.65 8.47
CA LEU A 266 -6.70 -18.43 8.54
C LEU A 266 -6.43 -18.89 9.96
N SER A 267 -6.59 -17.99 10.94
CA SER A 267 -6.44 -18.32 12.36
C SER A 267 -7.49 -19.32 12.84
N LEU A 268 -8.74 -19.18 12.39
CA LEU A 268 -9.83 -20.08 12.75
C LEU A 268 -9.58 -21.51 12.25
N THR A 269 -9.10 -21.66 11.02
CA THR A 269 -9.02 -22.97 10.33
C THR A 269 -7.64 -23.63 10.40
N GLY A 270 -6.60 -22.84 10.70
CA GLY A 270 -5.21 -23.31 10.75
C GLY A 270 -4.54 -23.47 9.37
N TYR A 271 -5.26 -23.19 8.27
CA TYR A 271 -4.68 -23.20 6.93
C TYR A 271 -3.95 -21.90 6.62
N SER A 272 -2.85 -22.00 5.86
CA SER A 272 -2.21 -20.84 5.27
C SER A 272 -3.02 -20.32 4.09
N ARG A 273 -2.82 -19.05 3.75
CA ARG A 273 -3.52 -18.41 2.63
C ARG A 273 -3.15 -19.10 1.31
N GLU A 274 -1.89 -19.46 1.18
CA GLU A 274 -1.32 -20.08 -0.01
C GLU A 274 -1.89 -21.48 -0.27
N GLU A 275 -2.37 -22.18 0.76
CA GLU A 275 -3.01 -23.50 0.63
C GLU A 275 -4.48 -23.42 0.17
N ILE A 276 -5.17 -22.32 0.45
CA ILE A 276 -6.64 -22.24 0.29
C ILE A 276 -7.08 -21.31 -0.84
N LEU A 277 -6.25 -20.35 -1.25
CA LEU A 277 -6.57 -19.52 -2.41
C LEU A 277 -6.65 -20.40 -3.65
N GLY A 278 -7.78 -20.34 -4.35
CA GLY A 278 -8.07 -21.20 -5.49
C GLY A 278 -8.74 -22.52 -5.16
N CYS A 279 -8.87 -22.86 -3.88
CA CYS A 279 -9.60 -24.04 -3.45
C CYS A 279 -11.07 -23.68 -3.20
N ASN A 280 -11.96 -24.64 -3.41
CA ASN A 280 -13.34 -24.54 -2.90
C ASN A 280 -13.36 -24.81 -1.38
N CYS A 281 -14.21 -24.10 -0.64
CA CYS A 281 -14.33 -24.20 0.84
C CYS A 281 -14.62 -25.61 1.37
N ARG A 282 -15.03 -26.57 0.52
CA ARG A 282 -15.33 -27.96 0.93
C ARG A 282 -14.16 -28.69 1.59
N PHE A 283 -12.93 -28.17 1.55
CA PHE A 283 -11.81 -28.74 2.31
C PHE A 283 -12.05 -28.71 3.84
N LEU A 284 -12.97 -27.85 4.33
CA LEU A 284 -13.40 -27.85 5.73
C LEU A 284 -14.44 -28.93 6.05
N ASN A 285 -14.96 -29.64 5.05
CA ASN A 285 -15.93 -30.70 5.27
C ASN A 285 -15.24 -31.97 5.78
N GLY A 286 -15.96 -32.75 6.57
CA GLY A 286 -15.50 -34.07 7.01
C GLY A 286 -16.65 -35.02 7.31
N PRO A 287 -16.39 -36.16 7.97
CA PRO A 287 -17.36 -37.26 8.09
C PRO A 287 -18.69 -36.88 8.76
N GLY A 288 -18.68 -35.90 9.67
CA GLY A 288 -19.88 -35.42 10.37
C GLY A 288 -20.55 -34.19 9.72
N THR A 289 -20.06 -33.72 8.58
CA THR A 289 -20.65 -32.57 7.86
C THR A 289 -21.93 -33.02 7.15
N SER A 290 -23.06 -32.38 7.46
CA SER A 290 -24.37 -32.75 6.89
C SER A 290 -24.46 -32.43 5.40
N ALA A 291 -24.73 -33.45 4.58
CA ALA A 291 -24.95 -33.30 3.14
C ALA A 291 -26.21 -32.46 2.83
N GLU A 292 -27.29 -32.63 3.62
CA GLU A 292 -28.54 -31.89 3.45
C GLU A 292 -28.33 -30.37 3.60
N VAL A 293 -27.51 -29.96 4.58
CA VAL A 293 -27.15 -28.56 4.80
C VAL A 293 -26.29 -28.02 3.65
N LEU A 294 -25.36 -28.82 3.11
CA LEU A 294 -24.56 -28.44 1.94
C LEU A 294 -25.43 -28.26 0.69
N GLU A 295 -26.44 -29.11 0.50
CA GLU A 295 -27.43 -28.97 -0.57
C GLU A 295 -28.29 -27.71 -0.39
N GLU A 296 -28.70 -27.39 0.84
CA GLU A 296 -29.39 -26.14 1.16
C GLU A 296 -28.57 -24.91 0.76
N ILE A 297 -27.30 -24.84 1.19
CA ILE A 297 -26.38 -23.76 0.81
C ILE A 297 -26.30 -23.65 -0.72
N ASN A 298 -26.11 -24.77 -1.43
CA ASN A 298 -26.02 -24.77 -2.89
C ASN A 298 -27.28 -24.23 -3.56
N ARG A 299 -28.48 -24.56 -3.04
CA ARG A 299 -29.75 -24.00 -3.56
C ARG A 299 -29.80 -22.47 -3.41
N HIS A 300 -29.40 -21.94 -2.25
CA HIS A 300 -29.37 -20.49 -2.02
C HIS A 300 -28.35 -19.77 -2.92
N ILE A 301 -27.17 -20.35 -3.11
CA ILE A 301 -26.17 -19.81 -4.03
C ILE A 301 -26.68 -19.80 -5.47
N CYS A 302 -27.35 -20.88 -5.92
CA CYS A 302 -27.96 -20.94 -7.24
C CYS A 302 -29.06 -19.88 -7.45
N ARG A 303 -29.76 -19.49 -6.39
CA ARG A 303 -30.80 -18.45 -6.40
C ARG A 303 -30.28 -17.04 -6.15
N GLU A 304 -28.98 -16.87 -5.90
CA GLU A 304 -28.39 -15.61 -5.45
C GLU A 304 -29.09 -15.05 -4.19
N GLU A 305 -29.40 -15.93 -3.23
CA GLU A 305 -30.02 -15.61 -1.95
C GLU A 305 -29.01 -15.79 -0.81
N ALA A 306 -29.21 -15.04 0.28
CA ALA A 306 -28.42 -15.24 1.49
C ALA A 306 -29.02 -16.36 2.34
N CYS A 307 -28.17 -17.10 3.05
CA CYS A 307 -28.58 -18.12 4.01
C CYS A 307 -27.66 -18.12 5.23
N THR A 308 -28.21 -18.55 6.38
CA THR A 308 -27.44 -18.82 7.60
C THR A 308 -27.74 -20.25 8.01
N VAL A 309 -26.71 -21.06 8.23
CA VAL A 309 -26.85 -22.48 8.59
C VAL A 309 -25.85 -22.86 9.66
N HIS A 310 -26.14 -23.94 10.40
CA HIS A 310 -25.17 -24.56 11.31
C HIS A 310 -24.51 -25.75 10.62
N LEU A 311 -23.19 -25.77 10.60
CA LEU A 311 -22.40 -26.80 9.91
C LEU A 311 -21.28 -27.29 10.82
N LEU A 312 -21.00 -28.60 10.82
CA LEU A 312 -19.80 -29.14 11.45
C LEU A 312 -18.63 -29.03 10.47
N ASN A 313 -17.57 -28.32 10.85
CA ASN A 313 -16.37 -28.12 10.04
C ASN A 313 -15.14 -28.68 10.74
N TYR A 314 -14.09 -28.94 9.95
CA TYR A 314 -12.83 -29.55 10.36
C TYR A 314 -11.69 -28.59 10.05
N ARG A 315 -10.83 -28.37 11.05
CA ARG A 315 -9.61 -27.59 10.90
C ARG A 315 -8.50 -28.43 10.28
N LYS A 316 -7.40 -27.78 9.92
CA LYS A 316 -6.20 -28.43 9.38
C LYS A 316 -5.62 -29.52 10.30
N ASP A 317 -5.73 -29.33 11.62
CA ASP A 317 -5.26 -30.29 12.62
C ASP A 317 -6.25 -31.45 12.87
N GLY A 318 -7.37 -31.50 12.15
CA GLY A 318 -8.42 -32.49 12.29
C GLY A 318 -9.43 -32.20 13.41
N SER A 319 -9.23 -31.16 14.22
CA SER A 319 -10.20 -30.75 15.23
C SER A 319 -11.48 -30.23 14.58
N THR A 320 -12.61 -30.37 15.28
CA THR A 320 -13.91 -29.93 14.77
C THR A 320 -14.35 -28.61 15.39
N PHE A 321 -15.24 -27.90 14.69
CA PHE A 321 -15.97 -26.78 15.24
C PHE A 321 -17.37 -26.67 14.66
N ARG A 322 -18.28 -26.11 15.46
CA ARG A 322 -19.64 -25.76 15.05
C ARG A 322 -19.60 -24.40 14.39
N ASP A 323 -19.71 -24.38 13.08
CA ASP A 323 -19.71 -23.18 12.27
C ASP A 323 -21.14 -22.69 12.09
N LEU A 324 -21.47 -21.56 12.72
CA LEU A 324 -22.60 -20.76 12.28
C LEU A 324 -22.16 -20.04 11.01
N LEU A 325 -22.53 -20.58 9.85
CA LEU A 325 -22.09 -20.10 8.56
C LEU A 325 -23.13 -19.18 7.94
N HIS A 326 -22.74 -17.95 7.62
CA HIS A 326 -23.56 -17.03 6.84
C HIS A 326 -22.98 -16.84 5.43
N VAL A 327 -23.79 -17.12 4.40
CA VAL A 327 -23.41 -16.94 3.00
C VAL A 327 -24.30 -15.85 2.39
N SER A 328 -23.69 -14.87 1.72
CA SER A 328 -24.43 -13.81 1.04
C SER A 328 -23.79 -13.44 -0.30
N PRO A 329 -24.58 -13.24 -1.37
CA PRO A 329 -24.06 -12.65 -2.60
C PRO A 329 -23.68 -11.18 -2.37
N ILE A 330 -22.57 -10.77 -2.96
CA ILE A 330 -22.06 -9.40 -2.96
C ILE A 330 -22.09 -8.87 -4.39
N ARG A 331 -22.95 -7.87 -4.60
CA ARG A 331 -23.17 -7.26 -5.92
C ARG A 331 -22.22 -6.07 -6.14
N ASN A 332 -21.70 -5.95 -7.35
CA ASN A 332 -20.92 -4.78 -7.77
C ASN A 332 -21.83 -3.56 -8.05
N SER A 333 -21.26 -2.45 -8.55
CA SER A 333 -22.05 -1.25 -8.87
C SER A 333 -23.06 -1.46 -10.01
N SER A 334 -22.86 -2.46 -10.87
CA SER A 334 -23.81 -2.82 -11.94
C SER A 334 -24.99 -3.68 -11.47
N GLY A 335 -25.01 -4.08 -10.19
CA GLY A 335 -26.04 -4.97 -9.64
C GLY A 335 -25.80 -6.46 -9.88
N LYS A 336 -24.77 -6.84 -10.65
CA LYS A 336 -24.36 -8.24 -10.84
C LYS A 336 -23.62 -8.76 -9.61
N VAL A 337 -23.83 -10.03 -9.25
CA VAL A 337 -23.05 -10.71 -8.21
C VAL A 337 -21.59 -10.79 -8.65
N ALA A 338 -20.72 -10.17 -7.87
CA ALA A 338 -19.27 -10.21 -8.09
C ALA A 338 -18.64 -11.33 -7.26
N PHE A 339 -19.09 -11.52 -6.02
CA PHE A 339 -18.56 -12.54 -5.11
C PHE A 339 -19.68 -13.12 -4.25
N HIS A 340 -19.46 -14.28 -3.65
CA HIS A 340 -20.18 -14.70 -2.45
C HIS A 340 -19.27 -14.50 -1.25
N VAL A 341 -19.77 -13.84 -0.21
CA VAL A 341 -19.08 -13.77 1.08
C VAL A 341 -19.56 -14.90 1.96
N TRP A 342 -18.63 -15.58 2.61
CA TRP A 342 -18.87 -16.64 3.57
C TRP A 342 -18.29 -16.18 4.89
N VAL A 343 -19.15 -15.92 5.88
CA VAL A 343 -18.75 -15.46 7.21
C VAL A 343 -18.87 -16.65 8.15
N HIS A 344 -17.74 -17.05 8.73
CA HIS A 344 -17.64 -18.21 9.61
C HIS A 344 -17.60 -17.75 11.06
N LEU A 345 -18.35 -18.43 11.92
CA LEU A 345 -18.36 -18.17 13.36
C LEU A 345 -18.34 -19.48 14.11
N ASP A 346 -17.24 -19.72 14.82
CA ASP A 346 -17.12 -20.87 15.70
C ASP A 346 -17.93 -20.68 16.98
N GLU A 347 -19.08 -21.33 17.07
CA GLU A 347 -19.97 -21.30 18.25
C GLU A 347 -19.35 -21.99 19.48
N SER A 348 -18.30 -22.79 19.31
CA SER A 348 -17.60 -23.42 20.43
C SER A 348 -16.59 -22.49 21.12
N ALA A 349 -16.25 -21.36 20.48
CA ALA A 349 -15.33 -20.37 21.03
C ALA A 349 -16.06 -19.25 21.77
N LYS A 350 -15.40 -18.66 22.78
CA LYS A 350 -15.91 -17.45 23.44
C LYS A 350 -15.67 -16.24 22.55
N HIS A 351 -16.75 -15.60 22.13
CA HIS A 351 -16.72 -14.35 21.37
C HIS A 351 -17.26 -13.20 22.21
N ASP A 352 -16.61 -12.04 22.10
CA ASP A 352 -17.17 -10.78 22.57
C ASP A 352 -17.91 -10.12 21.40
N PHE A 353 -19.25 -10.23 21.42
CA PHE A 353 -20.10 -9.61 20.41
C PHE A 353 -20.40 -8.14 20.71
N SER A 354 -19.84 -7.56 21.78
CA SER A 354 -20.10 -6.17 22.21
C SER A 354 -21.60 -5.87 22.35
N GLY A 355 -22.38 -6.86 22.81
CA GLY A 355 -23.84 -6.77 22.98
C GLY A 355 -24.68 -7.07 21.74
N LEU A 356 -24.08 -7.46 20.61
CA LEU A 356 -24.80 -7.86 19.39
C LEU A 356 -25.15 -9.35 19.40
N THR A 357 -26.17 -9.74 18.62
CA THR A 357 -26.40 -11.17 18.32
C THR A 357 -25.37 -11.68 17.30
N PRO A 358 -25.08 -12.99 17.27
CA PRO A 358 -24.20 -13.59 16.27
C PRO A 358 -24.55 -13.22 14.83
N GLU A 359 -25.84 -13.20 14.49
CA GLU A 359 -26.33 -12.88 13.14
C GLU A 359 -26.04 -11.42 12.79
N VAL A 360 -26.32 -10.49 13.71
CA VAL A 360 -26.04 -9.06 13.48
C VAL A 360 -24.54 -8.82 13.34
N TRP A 361 -23.73 -9.54 14.11
CA TRP A 361 -22.27 -9.47 14.01
C TRP A 361 -21.75 -9.95 12.64
N GLN A 362 -22.29 -11.06 12.12
CA GLN A 362 -21.96 -11.56 10.78
C GLN A 362 -22.42 -10.59 9.68
N LEU A 363 -23.63 -10.04 9.81
CA LEU A 363 -24.14 -9.05 8.86
C LEU A 363 -23.30 -7.76 8.84
N GLY A 364 -22.65 -7.42 9.95
CA GLY A 364 -21.65 -6.34 9.99
C GLY A 364 -20.49 -6.57 9.02
N ALA A 365 -19.95 -7.80 8.98
CA ALA A 365 -18.91 -8.18 8.02
C ALA A 365 -19.42 -8.12 6.57
N VAL A 366 -20.62 -8.66 6.31
CA VAL A 366 -21.26 -8.58 4.97
C VAL A 366 -21.42 -7.13 4.52
N GLY A 367 -21.86 -6.25 5.41
CA GLY A 367 -21.99 -4.82 5.15
C GLY A 367 -20.65 -4.16 4.78
N ALA A 368 -19.60 -4.43 5.56
CA ALA A 368 -18.26 -3.90 5.30
C ALA A 368 -17.68 -4.42 3.96
N VAL A 369 -17.84 -5.71 3.66
CA VAL A 369 -17.45 -6.30 2.37
C VAL A 369 -18.21 -5.64 1.22
N ARG A 370 -19.53 -5.45 1.37
CA ARG A 370 -20.36 -4.82 0.34
C ARG A 370 -19.90 -3.40 0.02
N VAL A 371 -19.54 -2.61 1.04
CA VAL A 371 -18.98 -1.26 0.87
C VAL A 371 -17.62 -1.32 0.16
N ALA A 372 -16.74 -2.24 0.55
CA ALA A 372 -15.43 -2.42 -0.07
C ALA A 372 -15.54 -2.78 -1.57
N VAL A 373 -16.43 -3.71 -1.92
CA VAL A 373 -16.63 -4.15 -3.31
C VAL A 373 -17.25 -3.04 -4.17
N ARG A 374 -18.27 -2.34 -3.67
CA ARG A 374 -18.91 -1.23 -4.43
C ARG A 374 -17.97 -0.06 -4.70
N SER A 375 -17.06 0.24 -3.77
CA SER A 375 -16.11 1.35 -3.90
C SER A 375 -15.10 1.16 -5.05
N LEU A 376 -14.93 -0.07 -5.56
CA LEU A 376 -13.98 -0.38 -6.63
C LEU A 376 -14.54 -0.16 -8.02
N SER A 377 -15.81 -0.53 -8.22
CA SER A 377 -16.45 -0.42 -9.53
C SER A 377 -16.72 1.03 -9.92
N ALA A 378 -16.81 1.95 -8.95
CA ALA A 378 -16.89 3.39 -9.21
C ALA A 378 -15.63 3.94 -9.92
N SER A 379 -14.45 3.40 -9.59
CA SER A 379 -13.17 3.79 -10.22
C SER A 379 -13.02 3.31 -11.66
N VAL A 380 -13.63 2.18 -12.04
CA VAL A 380 -13.55 1.62 -13.40
C VAL A 380 -14.48 2.36 -14.38
N CYS A 381 -15.55 2.98 -13.88
CA CYS A 381 -16.49 3.75 -14.72
C CYS A 381 -15.93 5.13 -15.13
N LEU A 382 -15.01 5.72 -14.37
CA LEU A 382 -14.44 7.03 -14.67
C LEU A 382 -13.41 6.99 -15.82
N SER A 383 -12.84 5.83 -16.14
CA SER A 383 -11.83 5.67 -17.20
C SER A 383 -12.40 5.32 -18.58
N LYS A 384 -13.72 5.08 -18.72
CA LYS A 384 -14.36 4.76 -20.02
C LYS A 384 -15.05 5.94 -20.72
N LYS A 385 -14.92 7.17 -20.21
CA LYS A 385 -15.65 8.34 -20.73
C LYS A 385 -14.83 9.30 -21.62
N MET A 386 -13.64 8.92 -22.06
CA MET A 386 -12.84 9.72 -23.00
C MET A 386 -12.37 8.85 -24.18
N GLU A 387 -13.29 8.51 -25.07
CA GLU A 387 -12.95 8.34 -26.48
C GLU A 387 -13.58 9.52 -27.23
N PRO A 388 -12.80 10.37 -27.92
CA PRO A 388 -13.37 11.37 -28.80
C PRO A 388 -13.93 10.66 -30.03
N VAL A 389 -15.19 10.94 -30.34
CA VAL A 389 -15.78 10.65 -31.65
C VAL A 389 -14.98 11.45 -32.67
N MET A 390 -14.30 10.74 -33.58
CA MET A 390 -13.86 11.28 -34.87
C MET A 390 -14.56 10.51 -35.97
#